data_AF-A0A9N9VGY3-F1
#
_entry.id   AF-A0A9N9VGY3-F1
#
_cell.length_a   1.000
_cell.length_b   1.000
_cell.length_c   1.000
_cell.angle_alpha   90.00
_cell.angle_beta   90.00
_cell.angle_gamma   90.00
#
_symmetry.space_group_name_H-M   'P 1'
#
loop_
_entity.id
_entity.type
_entity.pdbx_description
1 polymer ?
#
loop_
_entity_poly.entity_id
_entity_poly.type
_entity_poly.pdbx_seq_one_letter_code
_entity_poly.pdbx_strand_id
1 'polypeptide(L)'
;MSVPAKEPETKGIEFIEADQEENNQTKESTQLESSTTSINSSILRYREENGRTYHAYKDEKYERLDLQYHLSLRTLDDKLYICPVGRDGGIPLRNVLDLGTGTGAWALDFAEENPETQVYGVDLSPIQGPFVPPNVTFQVDDVEDQWTYSTKFDFIYSRHMTSSISD
;
A
#
# COMPACT_ATOMS: atom_id res chain seq x y z
N MET A 1 16.24 65.63 1.22
CA MET A 1 16.61 64.24 0.94
C MET A 1 15.62 63.35 1.66
N SER A 2 14.76 62.67 0.89
CA SER A 2 14.08 61.45 1.31
C SER A 2 13.55 60.81 0.03
N VAL A 3 14.02 59.60 -0.25
CA VAL A 3 13.79 58.86 -1.49
C VAL A 3 12.44 58.13 -1.38
N PRO A 4 11.55 58.19 -2.39
CA PRO A 4 10.34 57.37 -2.37
C PRO A 4 10.67 55.92 -2.76
N ALA A 5 10.11 54.96 -2.02
CA ALA A 5 10.24 53.54 -2.28
C ALA A 5 9.43 53.13 -3.52
N LYS A 6 10.04 52.31 -4.38
CA LYS A 6 9.51 51.83 -5.66
C LYS A 6 8.72 50.52 -5.43
N GLU A 7 7.49 50.44 -5.92
CA GLU A 7 6.68 49.21 -5.93
C GLU A 7 7.33 48.15 -6.85
N PRO A 8 7.28 46.85 -6.51
CA PRO A 8 7.85 45.80 -7.35
C PRO A 8 6.94 45.47 -8.54
N GLU A 9 7.50 45.60 -9.74
CA GLU A 9 6.91 45.18 -11.02
C GLU A 9 6.87 43.65 -11.12
N THR A 10 5.68 43.07 -11.32
CA THR A 10 5.48 41.65 -11.62
C THR A 10 5.95 41.36 -13.05
N LYS A 11 7.12 40.73 -13.20
CA LYS A 11 7.55 40.16 -14.49
C LYS A 11 6.72 38.90 -14.78
N GLY A 12 5.93 38.95 -15.85
CA GLY A 12 5.24 37.78 -16.39
C GLY A 12 6.25 36.69 -16.78
N ILE A 13 5.94 35.45 -16.43
CA ILE A 13 6.71 34.29 -16.84
C ILE A 13 6.30 33.95 -18.28
N GLU A 14 7.25 34.04 -19.21
CA GLU A 14 7.10 33.54 -20.58
C GLU A 14 7.07 32.01 -20.56
N PHE A 15 6.01 31.42 -21.13
CA PHE A 15 5.92 29.98 -21.36
C PHE A 15 6.75 29.61 -22.60
N ILE A 16 7.63 28.63 -22.47
CA ILE A 16 8.42 28.07 -23.56
C ILE A 16 7.49 27.21 -24.43
N GLU A 17 7.33 27.59 -25.71
CA GLU A 17 6.62 26.78 -26.72
C GLU A 17 7.45 25.54 -27.07
N ALA A 18 6.80 24.37 -27.06
CA ALA A 18 7.40 23.13 -27.55
C ALA A 18 7.12 23.00 -29.06
N ASP A 19 8.18 22.87 -29.85
CA ASP A 19 8.12 22.69 -31.29
C ASP A 19 7.29 21.43 -31.66
N GLN A 20 6.30 21.62 -32.52
CA GLN A 20 5.52 20.53 -33.12
C GLN A 20 6.21 20.05 -34.40
N GLU A 21 6.67 18.80 -34.42
CA GLU A 21 6.91 18.07 -35.67
C GLU A 21 5.68 17.20 -36.00
N GLU A 22 5.07 17.50 -37.15
CA GLU A 22 4.02 16.69 -37.78
C GLU A 22 4.59 15.38 -38.35
N ASN A 23 3.92 14.25 -38.10
CA ASN A 23 3.53 13.39 -39.23
C ASN A 23 2.32 12.50 -38.93
N ASN A 24 1.47 12.42 -39.94
CA ASN A 24 0.15 11.79 -40.01
C ASN A 24 0.15 10.26 -39.87
N GLN A 25 -0.86 9.73 -39.17
CA GLN A 25 -1.67 8.63 -39.70
C GLN A 25 -3.07 8.60 -39.08
N THR A 26 -4.06 8.42 -39.95
CA THR A 26 -5.48 8.75 -39.79
C THR A 26 -6.31 7.50 -39.46
N LYS A 27 -7.25 7.61 -38.50
CA LYS A 27 -8.72 7.37 -38.61
C LYS A 27 -9.37 6.72 -37.37
N GLU A 28 -10.30 7.50 -36.80
CA GLU A 28 -11.67 7.16 -36.31
C GLU A 28 -11.82 5.96 -35.37
N SER A 29 -12.43 6.02 -34.18
CA SER A 29 -13.53 6.81 -33.60
C SER A 29 -13.54 6.43 -32.10
N THR A 30 -13.83 7.31 -31.14
CA THR A 30 -15.17 7.62 -30.64
C THR A 30 -15.04 8.68 -29.54
N GLN A 31 -16.04 9.57 -29.47
CA GLN A 31 -16.19 10.63 -28.48
C GLN A 31 -15.94 10.17 -27.04
N LEU A 32 -15.02 10.83 -26.34
CA LEU A 32 -15.10 10.97 -24.88
C LEU A 32 -15.20 12.47 -24.60
N GLU A 33 -16.43 12.93 -24.38
CA GLU A 33 -16.66 14.26 -23.82
C GLU A 33 -15.98 14.37 -22.46
N SER A 34 -15.40 15.53 -22.26
CA SER A 34 -14.77 16.02 -21.05
C SER A 34 -15.57 15.72 -19.79
N SER A 35 -14.91 15.11 -18.80
CA SER A 35 -15.32 15.15 -17.40
C SER A 35 -14.08 15.25 -16.53
N THR A 36 -13.26 16.29 -16.74
CA THR A 36 -12.33 16.76 -15.72
C THR A 36 -13.14 17.44 -14.61
N THR A 37 -13.82 16.64 -13.79
CA THR A 37 -14.42 17.14 -12.55
C THR A 37 -13.27 17.42 -11.59
N SER A 38 -12.99 18.71 -11.39
CA SER A 38 -11.95 19.21 -10.49
C SER A 38 -12.08 18.57 -9.11
N ILE A 39 -11.02 17.85 -8.69
CA ILE A 39 -10.90 17.34 -7.32
C ILE A 39 -11.08 18.52 -6.37
N ASN A 40 -12.04 18.39 -5.46
CA ASN A 40 -12.36 19.40 -4.46
C ASN A 40 -11.09 19.76 -3.68
N SER A 41 -10.69 21.03 -3.68
CA SER A 41 -9.48 21.53 -3.01
C SER A 41 -9.46 21.26 -1.49
N SER A 42 -10.60 20.86 -0.91
CA SER A 42 -10.68 20.37 0.46
C SER A 42 -9.92 19.06 0.71
N ILE A 43 -9.62 18.27 -0.33
CA ILE A 43 -8.89 16.98 -0.23
C ILE A 43 -7.37 17.20 -0.11
N LEU A 44 -6.85 18.34 -0.58
CA LEU A 44 -5.43 18.72 -0.45
C LEU A 44 -5.14 19.53 0.81
N ARG A 45 -6.05 19.51 1.80
CA ARG A 45 -5.88 20.29 3.01
C ARG A 45 -4.78 19.66 3.86
N TYR A 46 -3.56 20.14 3.67
CA TYR A 46 -2.43 19.88 4.55
C TYR A 46 -2.87 20.06 6.01
N ARG A 47 -2.51 19.09 6.86
CA ARG A 47 -2.80 19.17 8.29
C ARG A 47 -1.66 19.96 8.92
N GLU A 48 -1.93 21.16 9.43
CA GLU A 48 -0.93 21.89 10.22
C GLU A 48 -1.11 21.57 11.70
N GLU A 49 -0.11 20.93 12.31
CA GLU A 49 -0.03 20.71 13.75
C GLU A 49 1.33 21.15 14.28
N ASN A 50 1.33 21.90 15.38
CA ASN A 50 2.53 22.45 16.02
C ASN A 50 3.45 23.24 15.06
N GLY A 51 2.85 23.97 14.10
CA GLY A 51 3.58 24.75 13.11
C GLY A 51 4.26 23.93 12.01
N ARG A 52 3.87 22.66 11.85
CA ARG A 52 4.36 21.78 10.80
C ARG A 52 3.22 21.32 9.91
N THR A 53 3.42 21.47 8.62
CA THR A 53 2.48 21.11 7.56
C THR A 53 2.70 19.63 7.18
N TYR A 54 1.74 18.76 7.48
CA TYR A 54 1.78 17.34 7.15
C TYR A 54 1.04 17.10 5.82
N HIS A 55 1.65 16.29 4.94
CA HIS A 55 1.08 15.86 3.67
C HIS A 55 -0.19 15.03 3.90
N ALA A 56 -1.10 15.03 2.93
CA ALA A 56 -2.38 14.34 3.03
C ALA A 56 -2.17 12.84 3.32
N TYR A 57 -2.62 12.42 4.50
CA TYR A 57 -2.19 11.25 5.28
C TYR A 57 -2.52 9.86 4.67
N LYS A 58 -3.01 9.77 3.43
CA LYS A 58 -3.69 8.56 2.94
C LYS A 58 -2.87 7.63 2.03
N ASP A 59 -1.82 8.10 1.36
CA ASP A 59 -1.06 7.28 0.41
C ASP A 59 0.28 6.76 0.98
N GLU A 60 0.91 7.49 1.91
CA GLU A 60 2.23 7.13 2.45
C GLU A 60 2.23 5.83 3.28
N LYS A 61 1.09 5.43 3.87
CA LYS A 61 1.02 4.22 4.71
C LYS A 61 1.16 2.95 3.86
N TYR A 62 0.50 2.90 2.71
CA TYR A 62 0.55 1.76 1.79
C TYR A 62 1.95 1.63 1.18
N GLU A 63 2.48 2.73 0.65
CA GLU A 63 3.84 2.78 0.09
C GLU A 63 4.90 2.36 1.10
N ARG A 64 4.77 2.80 2.36
CA ARG A 64 5.69 2.38 3.43
C ARG A 64 5.60 0.88 3.71
N LEU A 65 4.40 0.32 3.81
CA LEU A 65 4.20 -1.11 4.09
C LEU A 65 4.72 -1.98 2.94
N ASP A 66 4.45 -1.60 1.70
CA ASP A 66 4.95 -2.32 0.53
C ASP A 66 6.47 -2.21 0.40
N LEU A 67 7.05 -1.04 0.70
CA LEU A 67 8.50 -0.89 0.79
C LEU A 67 9.11 -1.79 1.88
N GLN A 68 8.50 -1.85 3.07
CA GLN A 68 8.95 -2.74 4.14
C GLN A 68 8.88 -4.21 3.73
N TYR A 69 7.81 -4.60 3.02
CA TYR A 69 7.66 -5.94 2.45
C TYR A 69 8.81 -6.28 1.50
N HIS A 70 9.06 -5.44 0.49
CA HIS A 70 10.12 -5.64 -0.49
C HIS A 70 11.52 -5.64 0.14
N LEU A 71 11.80 -4.73 1.07
CA LEU A 71 13.07 -4.72 1.82
C LEU A 71 13.29 -6.04 2.56
N SER A 72 12.21 -6.59 3.14
CA SER A 72 12.30 -7.84 3.88
C SER A 72 12.57 -9.04 2.95
N LEU A 73 11.92 -9.10 1.77
CA LEU A 73 12.24 -10.11 0.75
C LEU A 73 13.71 -10.06 0.35
N ARG A 74 14.21 -8.86 0.02
CA ARG A 74 15.62 -8.67 -0.38
C ARG A 74 16.60 -9.06 0.73
N THR A 75 16.24 -8.79 1.98
CA THR A 75 17.07 -9.17 3.14
C THR A 75 17.10 -10.69 3.35
N LEU A 76 16.08 -11.41 2.89
CA LEU A 76 15.91 -12.86 3.08
C LEU A 76 16.19 -13.66 1.80
N ASP A 77 16.93 -13.11 0.84
CA ASP A 77 17.21 -13.74 -0.46
C ASP A 77 15.93 -14.19 -1.18
N ASP A 78 14.93 -13.31 -1.22
CA ASP A 78 13.60 -13.52 -1.81
C ASP A 78 12.79 -14.66 -1.18
N LYS A 79 13.14 -15.08 0.06
CA LYS A 79 12.34 -16.06 0.81
C LYS A 79 11.26 -15.38 1.64
N LEU A 80 10.02 -15.84 1.51
CA LEU A 80 8.88 -15.37 2.31
C LEU A 80 9.08 -15.61 3.82
N TYR A 81 9.74 -16.70 4.19
CA TYR A 81 10.03 -17.09 5.58
C TYR A 81 11.33 -17.93 5.65
N ILE A 82 11.93 -18.04 6.83
CA ILE A 82 13.18 -18.81 7.04
C ILE A 82 12.99 -20.12 7.81
N CYS A 83 11.80 -20.33 8.39
CA CYS A 83 11.45 -21.56 9.08
C CYS A 83 11.49 -22.77 8.12
N PRO A 84 11.95 -23.96 8.56
CA PRO A 84 11.96 -25.16 7.72
C PRO A 84 10.57 -25.80 7.55
N VAL A 85 9.51 -25.24 8.15
CA VAL A 85 8.16 -25.80 8.09
C VAL A 85 7.65 -25.88 6.64
N GLY A 86 6.95 -26.96 6.29
CA GLY A 86 6.40 -27.17 4.96
C GLY A 86 7.42 -27.46 3.85
N ARG A 87 8.72 -27.54 4.16
CA ARG A 87 9.79 -27.81 3.17
C ARG A 87 10.23 -29.27 3.13
N ASP A 88 10.87 -29.65 2.03
CA ASP A 88 11.63 -30.90 1.87
C ASP A 88 10.89 -32.19 2.29
N GLY A 89 9.61 -32.28 1.94
CA GLY A 89 8.76 -33.44 2.29
C GLY A 89 8.26 -33.46 3.74
N GLY A 90 8.40 -32.32 4.45
CA GLY A 90 7.78 -32.09 5.75
C GLY A 90 6.24 -32.06 5.70
N ILE A 91 5.62 -31.87 6.87
CA ILE A 91 4.16 -31.83 7.00
C ILE A 91 3.62 -30.66 6.15
N PRO A 92 2.69 -30.91 5.21
CA PRO A 92 2.09 -29.85 4.41
C PRO A 92 1.33 -28.87 5.29
N LEU A 93 1.49 -27.58 5.01
CA LEU A 93 0.73 -26.52 5.65
C LEU A 93 -0.69 -26.51 5.08
N ARG A 94 -1.71 -26.49 5.95
CA ARG A 94 -3.12 -26.47 5.55
C ARG A 94 -3.79 -25.17 5.95
N ASN A 95 -3.49 -24.67 7.14
CA ASN A 95 -4.00 -23.40 7.62
C ASN A 95 -2.84 -22.53 8.13
N VAL A 96 -2.71 -21.33 7.56
CA VAL A 96 -1.66 -20.36 7.89
C VAL A 96 -2.30 -19.05 8.30
N LEU A 97 -1.76 -18.42 9.34
CA LEU A 97 -2.23 -17.13 9.85
C LEU A 97 -1.13 -16.08 9.71
N ASP A 98 -1.44 -14.97 9.07
CA ASP A 98 -0.60 -13.77 8.94
C ASP A 98 -1.12 -12.67 9.88
N LEU A 99 -0.37 -12.40 10.94
CA LEU A 99 -0.72 -11.44 11.98
C LEU A 99 -0.20 -10.04 11.64
N GLY A 100 -1.11 -9.05 11.60
CA GLY A 100 -0.78 -7.70 11.17
C GLY A 100 -0.44 -7.67 9.69
N THR A 101 -1.31 -8.29 8.88
CA THR A 101 -1.06 -8.56 7.45
C THR A 101 -0.80 -7.29 6.63
N GLY A 102 -1.17 -6.12 7.14
CA GLY A 102 -0.93 -4.86 6.45
C GLY A 102 -1.66 -4.85 5.10
N THR A 103 -0.93 -4.54 4.03
CA THR A 103 -1.46 -4.54 2.66
C THR A 103 -1.83 -5.94 2.15
N GLY A 104 -1.41 -7.00 2.85
CA GLY A 104 -1.66 -8.39 2.47
C GLY A 104 -0.65 -8.97 1.49
N ALA A 105 0.38 -8.21 1.10
CA ALA A 105 1.35 -8.63 0.07
C ALA A 105 2.00 -9.99 0.40
N TRP A 106 2.40 -10.19 1.66
CA TRP A 106 2.99 -11.47 2.09
C TRP A 106 1.99 -12.62 2.00
N ALA A 107 0.75 -12.41 2.48
CA ALA A 107 -0.30 -13.43 2.45
C ALA A 107 -0.66 -13.86 1.02
N LEU A 108 -0.70 -12.89 0.09
CA LEU A 108 -0.96 -13.13 -1.32
C LEU A 108 0.16 -13.96 -1.97
N ASP A 109 1.41 -13.54 -1.82
CA ASP A 109 2.56 -14.25 -2.40
C ASP A 109 2.70 -15.66 -1.79
N PHE A 110 2.46 -15.80 -0.48
CA PHE A 110 2.48 -17.10 0.19
C PHE A 110 1.39 -18.03 -0.34
N ALA A 111 0.18 -17.51 -0.56
CA ALA A 111 -0.94 -18.28 -1.09
C ALA A 111 -0.72 -18.70 -2.55
N GLU A 112 -0.03 -17.87 -3.34
CA GLU A 112 0.36 -18.20 -4.71
C GLU A 112 1.40 -19.33 -4.75
N GLU A 113 2.40 -19.31 -3.86
CA GLU A 113 3.38 -20.39 -3.73
C GLU A 113 2.77 -21.69 -3.14
N ASN A 114 1.65 -21.58 -2.42
CA ASN A 114 1.03 -22.68 -1.68
C ASN A 114 -0.48 -22.75 -1.96
N PRO A 115 -0.92 -23.12 -3.18
CA PRO A 115 -2.33 -23.06 -3.60
C PRO A 115 -3.26 -23.99 -2.80
N GLU A 116 -2.71 -25.02 -2.16
CA GLU A 116 -3.42 -25.99 -1.31
C GLU A 116 -3.56 -25.54 0.15
N THR A 117 -2.98 -24.39 0.50
CA THR A 117 -2.99 -23.82 1.86
C THR A 117 -4.03 -22.72 1.96
N GLN A 118 -4.81 -22.75 3.03
CA GLN A 118 -5.68 -21.66 3.41
C GLN A 118 -4.91 -20.62 4.22
N VAL A 119 -4.87 -19.39 3.72
CA VAL A 119 -4.16 -18.27 4.34
C VAL A 119 -5.17 -17.30 4.91
N TYR A 120 -5.05 -17.02 6.19
CA TYR A 120 -5.85 -16.06 6.92
C TYR A 120 -4.97 -14.86 7.24
N GLY A 121 -5.37 -13.66 6.80
CA GLY A 121 -4.69 -12.43 7.16
C GLY A 121 -5.54 -11.61 8.12
N VAL A 122 -4.96 -11.16 9.22
CA VAL A 122 -5.65 -10.35 10.23
C VAL A 122 -4.95 -9.01 10.38
N ASP A 123 -5.73 -7.92 10.38
CA ASP A 123 -5.27 -6.58 10.69
C ASP A 123 -6.41 -5.75 11.30
N LEU A 124 -6.10 -4.73 12.09
CA LEU A 124 -7.10 -3.82 12.65
C LEU A 124 -7.76 -2.95 11.58
N SER A 125 -7.15 -2.82 10.40
CA SER A 125 -7.67 -1.99 9.30
C SER A 125 -7.93 -2.81 8.03
N PRO A 126 -9.08 -2.61 7.34
CA PRO A 126 -9.35 -3.23 6.06
C PRO A 126 -8.62 -2.47 4.94
N ILE A 127 -7.31 -2.70 4.82
CA ILE A 127 -6.43 -2.02 3.86
C ILE A 127 -6.02 -2.89 2.67
N GLN A 128 -6.64 -4.06 2.53
CA GLN A 128 -6.34 -5.04 1.48
C GLN A 128 -7.13 -4.75 0.19
N GLY A 129 -6.58 -5.17 -0.96
CA GLY A 129 -7.19 -4.95 -2.27
C GLY A 129 -8.51 -5.74 -2.48
N PRO A 130 -9.35 -5.34 -3.44
CA PRO A 130 -10.65 -5.98 -3.67
C PRO A 130 -10.55 -7.37 -4.31
N PHE A 131 -9.41 -7.69 -4.91
CA PHE A 131 -9.17 -8.98 -5.54
C PHE A 131 -8.33 -9.84 -4.61
N VAL A 132 -8.91 -10.94 -4.14
CA VAL A 132 -8.30 -11.87 -3.20
C VAL A 132 -8.44 -13.28 -3.78
N PRO A 133 -7.35 -14.08 -3.85
CA PRO A 133 -7.42 -15.48 -4.26
C PRO A 133 -8.40 -16.30 -3.42
N PRO A 134 -8.98 -17.39 -3.95
CA PRO A 134 -9.97 -18.18 -3.24
C PRO A 134 -9.43 -18.87 -1.97
N ASN A 135 -8.11 -19.00 -1.85
CA ASN A 135 -7.44 -19.58 -0.69
C ASN A 135 -6.89 -18.53 0.29
N VAL A 136 -7.29 -17.27 0.15
CA VAL A 136 -6.92 -16.18 1.07
C VAL A 136 -8.18 -15.57 1.67
N THR A 137 -8.17 -15.33 2.97
CA THR A 137 -9.25 -14.63 3.67
C THR A 137 -8.67 -13.55 4.57
N PHE A 138 -9.10 -12.30 4.35
CA PHE A 138 -8.75 -11.18 5.22
C PHE A 138 -9.86 -10.89 6.23
N GLN A 139 -9.48 -10.68 7.48
CA GLN A 139 -10.38 -10.38 8.58
C GLN A 139 -9.91 -9.12 9.30
N VAL A 140 -10.87 -8.26 9.62
CA VAL A 140 -10.60 -7.12 10.52
C VAL A 140 -10.82 -7.63 11.93
N ASP A 141 -9.74 -7.83 12.66
CA ASP A 141 -9.77 -8.40 14.01
C ASP A 141 -8.58 -7.90 14.85
N ASP A 142 -8.76 -7.91 16.17
CA ASP A 142 -7.70 -7.60 17.12
C ASP A 142 -7.04 -8.90 17.60
N VAL A 143 -5.73 -9.02 17.38
CA VAL A 143 -4.98 -10.22 17.74
C VAL A 143 -4.78 -10.37 19.25
N GLU A 144 -5.01 -9.31 20.02
CA GLU A 144 -4.96 -9.29 21.49
C GLU A 144 -6.25 -9.79 22.14
N ASP A 145 -7.36 -9.79 21.40
CA ASP A 145 -8.63 -10.30 21.86
C ASP A 145 -8.64 -11.85 21.93
N GLN A 146 -9.69 -12.41 22.51
CA GLN A 146 -9.83 -13.87 22.59
C GLN A 146 -10.02 -14.48 21.20
N TRP A 147 -9.10 -15.38 20.81
CA TRP A 147 -9.16 -16.05 19.51
C TRP A 147 -10.38 -16.97 19.39
N THR A 148 -11.23 -16.72 18.40
CA THR A 148 -12.48 -17.48 18.17
C THR A 148 -12.35 -18.57 17.10
N TYR A 149 -11.14 -18.86 16.63
CA TYR A 149 -10.91 -19.86 15.59
C TYR A 149 -11.27 -21.27 16.06
N SER A 150 -12.11 -21.97 15.28
CA SER A 150 -12.38 -23.40 15.47
C SER A 150 -11.30 -24.31 14.87
N THR A 151 -10.46 -23.74 14.00
CA THR A 151 -9.43 -24.44 13.22
C THR A 151 -8.05 -24.18 13.82
N LYS A 152 -7.16 -25.16 13.77
CA LYS A 152 -5.76 -25.01 14.18
C LYS A 152 -4.91 -24.50 13.02
N PHE A 153 -3.94 -23.65 13.34
CA PHE A 153 -2.94 -23.17 12.39
C PHE A 153 -1.67 -24.01 12.46
N ASP A 154 -1.15 -24.38 11.30
CA ASP A 154 0.10 -25.14 11.15
C ASP A 154 1.31 -24.20 11.17
N PHE A 155 1.10 -22.95 10.75
CA PHE A 155 2.11 -21.90 10.75
C PHE A 155 1.45 -20.55 11.04
N ILE A 156 2.02 -19.82 11.99
CA ILE A 156 1.63 -18.46 12.31
C ILE A 156 2.82 -17.58 11.97
N TYR A 157 2.58 -16.61 11.12
CA TYR A 157 3.56 -15.67 10.65
C TYR A 157 3.26 -14.29 11.22
N SER A 158 4.31 -13.60 11.65
CA SER A 158 4.24 -12.23 12.13
C SER A 158 5.56 -11.54 11.84
N ARG A 159 5.49 -10.31 11.35
CA ARG A 159 6.65 -9.47 11.08
C ARG A 159 6.27 -8.02 11.35
N HIS A 160 7.22 -7.23 11.85
CA HIS A 160 7.04 -5.79 12.10
C HIS A 160 5.90 -5.44 13.09
N MET A 161 5.54 -6.38 13.97
CA MET A 161 4.55 -6.19 15.05
C MET A 161 5.17 -5.65 16.36
N THR A 162 6.43 -5.22 16.32
CA THR A 162 7.11 -4.64 17.48
C THR A 162 6.39 -3.35 17.89
N SER A 163 6.00 -3.27 19.16
CA SER A 163 5.21 -2.16 19.73
C SER A 163 3.76 -2.08 19.25
N SER A 164 3.26 -3.12 18.57
CA SER A 164 1.86 -3.21 18.12
C SER A 164 0.94 -3.99 19.07
N ILE A 165 1.51 -4.57 20.13
CA ILE A 165 0.83 -5.43 21.11
C ILE A 165 1.16 -4.89 22.50
N SER A 166 0.18 -4.89 23.41
CA SER A 166 0.34 -4.52 24.81
C SER A 166 1.08 -5.60 25.62
N ASP A 167 1.70 -5.20 26.74
CA ASP A 167 2.47 -6.09 27.63
C ASP A 167 1.59 -6.86 28.62
#